data_AF-A0A3M1A905-F1
#
_entry.id   AF-A0A3M1A905-F1
#
_cell.length_a   1.000
_cell.length_b   1.000
_cell.length_c   1.000
_cell.angle_alpha   90.00
_cell.angle_beta   90.00
_cell.angle_gamma   90.00
#
_symmetry.space_group_name_H-M   'P 1'
#
loop_
_entity.id
_entity.type
_entity.pdbx_description
1 polymer ?
#
loop_
_entity_poly.entity_id
_entity_poly.type
_entity_poly.pdbx_seq_one_letter_code
_entity_poly.pdbx_strand_id
1 'polypeptide(L)' 'MIVTVVKKGESLDNALRRFKQQCQKAGIIKQVKKSSYYLKPSEKKKIALRLAKRRARRNIR' A
#
# COMPACT_ATOMS: atom_id res chain seq x y z
N MET A 1 -4.56 -4.53 -11.32
CA MET A 1 -4.67 -3.40 -12.27
C MET A 1 -5.66 -2.40 -11.67
N ILE A 2 -5.32 -1.11 -11.60
CA ILE A 2 -6.21 -0.07 -11.06
C ILE A 2 -6.60 0.85 -12.20
N VAL A 3 -7.89 1.10 -12.35
CA VAL A 3 -8.44 2.00 -13.38
C VAL A 3 -9.16 3.13 -12.66
N THR A 4 -8.75 4.36 -12.94
CA THR A 4 -9.41 5.58 -12.47
C THR A 4 -10.02 6.31 -13.65
N VAL A 5 -11.34 6.33 -13.71
CA VAL A 5 -12.10 7.09 -14.71
C VAL A 5 -12.09 8.57 -14.31
N VAL A 6 -11.64 9.44 -15.22
CA VAL A 6 -11.66 10.90 -15.04
C VAL A 6 -13.06 11.42 -15.35
N LYS A 7 -13.66 12.20 -14.44
CA LYS A 7 -14.98 12.79 -14.69
C LYS A 7 -14.84 14.09 -15.50
N LYS A 8 -15.84 14.41 -16.33
CA LYS A 8 -15.90 15.69 -17.06
C LYS A 8 -15.96 16.85 -16.06
N GLY A 9 -14.99 17.76 -16.13
CA GLY A 9 -14.85 18.91 -15.22
C GLY A 9 -13.86 18.75 -14.06
N GLU A 10 -13.18 17.60 -13.95
CA GLU A 10 -12.13 17.42 -12.95
C GLU A 10 -10.76 17.86 -13.47
N SER A 11 -9.99 18.56 -12.63
CA SER A 11 -8.57 18.81 -12.90
C SER A 11 -7.77 17.50 -12.82
N LEU A 12 -6.76 17.38 -13.69
CA LEU A 12 -5.85 16.23 -13.79
C LEU A 12 -5.24 15.86 -12.43
N ASP A 13 -4.90 16.86 -11.62
CA ASP A 13 -4.31 16.65 -10.29
C ASP A 13 -5.25 15.93 -9.32
N ASN A 14 -6.55 16.22 -9.40
CA ASN A 14 -7.54 15.54 -8.56
C ASN A 14 -7.76 14.08 -8.99
N ALA A 15 -7.61 13.77 -10.26
CA ALA A 15 -7.62 12.38 -10.75
C ALA A 15 -6.36 11.62 -10.30
N LEU A 16 -5.19 12.24 -10.43
CA LEU A 16 -3.90 11.70 -9.97
C LEU A 16 -3.88 11.43 -8.46
N ARG A 17 -4.43 12.34 -7.66
CA ARG A 17 -4.54 12.17 -6.20
C ARG A 17 -5.38 10.95 -5.83
N ARG A 18 -6.51 10.74 -6.50
CA ARG A 18 -7.36 9.55 -6.30
C ARG A 18 -6.66 8.28 -6.74
N PHE A 19 -5.99 8.29 -7.89
CA PHE A 19 -5.19 7.17 -8.34
C PHE A 19 -4.09 6.80 -7.32
N LYS A 20 -3.37 7.80 -6.79
CA LYS A 20 -2.35 7.59 -5.75
C LYS A 20 -2.94 6.98 -4.48
N GLN A 21 -4.11 7.45 -4.04
CA GLN A 21 -4.83 6.86 -2.90
C GLN A 21 -5.28 5.42 -3.18
N GLN A 22 -5.79 5.12 -4.37
CA GLN A 22 -6.16 3.75 -4.75
C GLN A 22 -4.94 2.83 -4.78
N CYS A 23 -3.81 3.27 -5.34
CA CYS A 23 -2.54 2.54 -5.32
C CYS A 23 -2.02 2.29 -3.89
N GLN A 24 -2.19 3.26 -2.99
CA GLN A 24 -1.83 3.10 -1.58
C GLN A 24 -2.76 2.11 -0.87
N LYS A 25 -4.08 2.17 -1.12
CA LYS A 25 -5.08 1.27 -0.54
C LYS A 25 -4.89 -0.17 -1.01
N ALA A 26 -4.63 -0.35 -2.31
CA ALA A 26 -4.31 -1.65 -2.89
C ALA A 26 -2.93 -2.19 -2.45
N GLY A 27 -2.07 -1.34 -1.86
CA GLY A 27 -0.78 -1.76 -1.33
C GLY A 27 0.26 -2.13 -2.40
N ILE A 28 0.03 -1.78 -3.68
CA ILE A 28 0.90 -2.14 -4.81
C ILE A 28 2.35 -1.71 -4.55
N ILE A 29 2.54 -0.48 -4.08
CA ILE A 29 3.89 0.06 -3.78
C ILE A 29 4.60 -0.77 -2.69
N LYS A 30 3.85 -1.26 -1.69
CA LYS A 30 4.43 -2.11 -0.63
C LYS A 30 4.77 -3.50 -1.16
N GLN A 31 3.96 -4.04 -2.06
CA GLN A 31 4.20 -5.34 -2.67
C GLN A 31 5.45 -5.30 -3.56
N VAL A 32 5.58 -4.29 -4.41
CA VAL A 32 6.77 -4.08 -5.26
C VAL A 32 8.04 -4.02 -4.39
N LYS A 33 8.04 -3.21 -3.33
CA LYS A 33 9.19 -3.10 -2.41
C LYS A 33 9.49 -4.40 -1.65
N LYS A 34 8.48 -5.23 -1.37
CA LYS A 34 8.67 -6.53 -0.70
C LYS A 34 9.22 -7.58 -1.64
N SER A 35 8.89 -7.47 -2.93
CA SER A 35 9.26 -8.45 -3.96
C SER A 35 10.53 -8.07 -4.72
N SER A 36 11.07 -6.87 -4.51
CA SER A 36 12.27 -6.39 -5.22
C SER A 36 13.56 -7.06 -4.78
N TYR A 37 13.57 -7.77 -3.65
CA TYR A 37 14.72 -8.55 -3.19
C TYR A 37 14.25 -9.82 -2.47
N TYR A 38 15.10 -10.84 -2.52
CA TYR A 38 14.84 -12.06 -1.76
C TYR A 38 15.02 -11.80 -0.27
N LEU A 39 14.02 -12.20 0.51
CA LEU A 39 14.08 -12.27 1.95
C LEU A 39 13.97 -13.73 2.38
N LYS A 40 14.88 -14.15 3.26
CA LYS A 40 14.82 -15.48 3.90
C LYS A 40 13.46 -15.65 4.60
N PRO A 41 12.91 -16.88 4.66
CA PRO A 41 11.62 -17.14 5.28
C PRO A 41 11.53 -16.67 6.74
N SER A 42 12.62 -16.79 7.50
CA SER A 42 12.74 -16.30 8.88
C SER A 42 12.55 -14.79 9.00
N GLU A 43 13.25 -14.02 8.16
CA GLU A 43 13.15 -12.57 8.11
C GLU A 43 11.74 -12.11 7.67
N LYS A 44 11.13 -12.81 6.69
CA LYS A 44 9.74 -12.56 6.30
C LYS A 44 8.77 -12.74 7.48
N LYS A 45 8.91 -13.81 8.27
CA LYS A 45 8.10 -14.07 9.48
C LYS A 45 8.31 -12.99 10.54
N LYS A 46 9.56 -12.60 10.80
CA LYS A 46 9.92 -11.55 11.78
C LYS A 46 9.31 -10.19 11.42
N ILE A 47 9.38 -9.80 10.15
CA ILE A 47 8.77 -8.57 9.64
C ILE A 47 7.24 -8.61 9.77
N ALA A 48 6.61 -9.73 9.42
CA ALA A 48 5.15 -9.89 9.53
C ALA A 48 4.67 -9.74 10.99
N LEU A 49 5.34 -10.40 11.94
CA LEU A 49 5.02 -10.29 13.37
C LEU A 49 5.16 -8.85 13.89
N ARG A 50 6.25 -8.17 13.52
CA ARG A 50 6.49 -6.76 13.90
C ARG A 50 5.38 -5.84 13.36
N LEU A 51 4.96 -6.05 12.11
CA LEU A 51 3.87 -5.28 11.50
C LEU A 51 2.52 -5.54 12.20
N ALA A 52 2.22 -6.79 12.55
CA ALA A 52 1.00 -7.16 13.29
C ALA A 52 0.96 -6.49 14.67
N LYS A 53 2.06 -6.58 15.45
CA LYS A 53 2.18 -5.90 16.75
C LYS A 53 1.99 -4.39 16.64
N ARG A 54 2.58 -3.76 15.61
CA ARG A 54 2.40 -2.32 15.36
C ARG A 54 0.95 -1.96 15.03
N ARG A 55 0.22 -2.79 14.28
CA ARG A 55 -1.20 -2.59 13.97
C ARG A 55 -2.08 -2.72 15.21
N ALA A 56 -1.86 -3.76 16.02
CA ALA A 56 -2.58 -3.97 17.26
C ALA A 56 -2.45 -2.75 18.21
N ARG A 57 -1.22 -2.24 18.40
CA ARG A 57 -0.97 -1.03 19.19
C ARG A 57 -1.69 0.21 18.67
N ARG A 58 -1.94 0.31 17.36
CA ARG A 58 -2.63 1.44 16.77
C ARG A 58 -4.14 1.39 17.00
N ASN A 59 -4.72 0.19 17.07
CA ASN A 59 -6.16 0.00 17.24
C ASN A 59 -6.62 0.09 18.71
N ILE A 60 -5.68 0.01 19.66
CA ILE A 60 -5.96 0.15 21.10
C ILE A 60 -6.02 1.64 21.51
N ARG A 61 -5.48 2.54 20.68
CA ARG A 61 -5.56 3.99 20.84
C ARG A 61 -6.75 4.53 20.06
#